data_AF-A0A0S9SFZ1-F1
#
_entry.id   AF-A0A0S9SFZ1-F1
#
_cell.length_a   1.000
_cell.length_b   1.000
_cell.length_c   1.000
_cell.angle_alpha   90.00
_cell.angle_beta   90.00
_cell.angle_gamma   90.00
#
_symmetry.space_group_name_H-M   'P 1'
#
loop_
_entity.id
_entity.type
_entity.pdbx_description
1 polymer ?
#
loop_
_entity_poly.entity_id
_entity_poly.type
_entity_poly.pdbx_seq_one_letter_code
_entity_poly.pdbx_strand_id
1 'polypeptide(L)'
;MAPADTALAARHPIDAAGNSPSAAVASALRTIETERDGLACLMDSIGNGLGDAFTAAVSRIARAQGRAILTGMGKSGHIGRKIAATLASTGTPALYVHPAEASHGDLGMIQPEDVVVALSWSGETTELADIIGYARRYRVGLVAITANAGSTLGREADVCLTLPKAREACPNGLAPTTSTAMQLALGDALAIALLEARGFSAREFGIYHPGGRLGASLRQVREVMHSGSQLPVVARGTSMRAAIAEIDAKGFGSVLVVEADGRLAGIVTDGDLRRNVFRSDLDSLAVEALMSGRPRTIAPETLLAKALEIQESMKITALIVVENERPVGLVHYHDLLRSGVA
;
A
#
# COMPACT_ATOMS: atom_id res chain seq x y z
N MET A 1 -17.11 55.64 -31.00
CA MET A 1 -17.39 54.52 -31.92
C MET A 1 -16.17 54.36 -32.81
N ALA A 2 -15.25 53.49 -32.41
CA ALA A 2 -14.02 53.16 -33.11
C ALA A 2 -13.86 51.63 -33.03
N PRO A 3 -13.52 50.93 -34.12
CA PRO A 3 -13.60 49.48 -34.16
C PRO A 3 -12.41 48.82 -33.45
N ALA A 4 -12.70 47.69 -32.82
CA ALA A 4 -11.75 46.77 -32.23
C ALA A 4 -11.01 46.00 -33.32
N ASP A 5 -9.69 45.93 -33.23
CA ASP A 5 -8.85 45.10 -34.08
C ASP A 5 -8.27 43.96 -33.22
N THR A 6 -8.99 42.84 -33.18
CA THR A 6 -8.57 41.58 -32.58
C THR A 6 -7.78 40.79 -33.61
N ALA A 7 -6.46 40.98 -33.66
CA ALA A 7 -5.56 40.11 -34.42
C ALA A 7 -5.38 38.78 -33.68
N LEU A 8 -6.10 37.77 -34.15
CA LEU A 8 -5.99 36.37 -33.80
C LEU A 8 -4.54 35.89 -34.05
N ALA A 9 -3.82 35.52 -33.00
CA ALA A 9 -2.46 34.99 -33.09
C ALA A 9 -2.43 33.73 -33.95
N ALA A 10 -1.77 33.82 -35.11
CA ALA A 10 -1.54 32.73 -36.03
C ALA A 10 -0.74 31.61 -35.35
N ARG A 11 -1.30 30.39 -35.36
CA ARG A 11 -0.60 29.16 -34.95
C ARG A 11 0.50 28.88 -35.98
N HIS A 12 1.76 28.87 -35.55
CA HIS A 12 2.88 28.43 -36.37
C HIS A 12 2.77 26.92 -36.66
N PRO A 13 3.00 26.48 -37.91
CA PRO A 13 3.13 25.08 -38.24
C PRO A 13 4.43 24.52 -37.63
N ILE A 14 4.34 23.30 -37.09
CA ILE A 14 5.47 22.59 -36.51
C ILE A 14 6.29 22.03 -37.67
N ASP A 15 7.36 22.73 -38.04
CA ASP A 15 8.34 22.23 -39.00
C ASP A 15 9.13 21.05 -38.42
N ALA A 16 9.12 19.96 -39.18
CA ALA A 16 9.94 18.78 -38.96
C ALA A 16 11.30 18.95 -39.65
N ALA A 17 12.33 19.33 -38.89
CA ALA A 17 13.73 19.06 -39.24
C ALA A 17 14.68 19.36 -38.06
N GLY A 18 15.45 18.35 -37.63
CA GLY A 18 16.54 18.51 -36.65
C GLY A 18 16.30 17.72 -35.36
N ASN A 19 17.26 16.87 -34.99
CA ASN A 19 17.22 15.93 -33.86
C ASN A 19 17.35 16.64 -32.47
N SER A 20 16.73 17.80 -32.32
CA SER A 20 16.67 18.58 -31.08
C SER A 20 15.37 18.27 -30.34
N PRO A 21 15.40 18.02 -29.02
CA PRO A 21 14.16 17.83 -28.26
C PRO A 21 13.23 19.02 -28.48
N SER A 22 11.93 18.76 -28.67
CA SER A 22 10.95 19.85 -28.78
C SER A 22 11.05 20.78 -27.56
N ALA A 23 10.72 22.05 -27.71
CA ALA A 23 10.83 23.04 -26.61
C ALA A 23 10.07 22.59 -25.34
N ALA A 24 8.96 21.86 -25.51
CA ALA A 24 8.20 21.26 -24.43
C ALA A 24 8.97 20.13 -23.72
N VAL A 25 9.60 19.22 -24.47
CA VAL A 25 10.44 18.15 -23.91
C VAL A 25 11.62 18.73 -23.16
N ALA A 26 12.30 19.72 -23.73
CA ALA A 26 13.41 20.39 -23.05
C ALA A 26 12.95 21.07 -21.74
N SER A 27 11.74 21.64 -21.70
CA SER A 27 11.17 22.22 -20.48
C SER A 27 10.85 21.16 -19.42
N ALA A 28 10.28 20.02 -19.83
CA ALA A 28 10.00 18.91 -18.92
C ALA A 28 11.29 18.34 -18.32
N LEU A 29 12.32 18.11 -19.15
CA LEU A 29 13.63 17.62 -18.68
C LEU A 29 14.27 18.57 -17.68
N ARG A 30 14.28 19.89 -17.96
CA ARG A 30 14.80 20.88 -17.00
C ARG A 30 14.02 20.92 -15.70
N THR A 31 12.71 20.70 -15.76
CA THR A 31 11.85 20.66 -14.56
C THR A 31 12.24 19.49 -13.67
N ILE A 32 12.30 18.28 -14.24
CA ILE A 32 12.67 17.06 -13.52
C ILE A 32 14.11 17.15 -12.99
N GLU A 33 15.03 17.70 -13.77
CA GLU A 33 16.40 17.95 -13.34
C GLU A 33 16.46 18.89 -12.13
N THR A 34 15.71 19.99 -12.15
CA THR A 34 15.66 20.94 -11.02
C THR A 34 15.07 20.29 -9.76
N GLU A 35 14.04 19.45 -9.92
CA GLU A 35 13.45 18.70 -8.81
C GLU A 35 14.42 17.67 -8.24
N ARG A 36 15.12 16.92 -9.10
CA ARG A 36 16.17 15.97 -8.72
C ARG A 36 17.26 16.67 -7.90
N ASP A 37 17.73 17.83 -8.36
CA ASP A 37 18.78 18.57 -7.67
C ASP A 37 18.31 19.05 -6.29
N GLY A 38 17.04 19.49 -6.16
CA GLY A 38 16.44 19.81 -4.87
C GLY A 38 16.35 18.61 -3.91
N LEU A 39 16.01 17.43 -4.43
CA LEU A 39 16.02 16.18 -3.64
C LEU A 39 17.43 15.77 -3.22
N ALA A 40 18.45 15.98 -4.06
CA ALA A 40 19.84 15.75 -3.69
C ALA A 40 20.25 16.67 -2.53
N CYS A 41 19.92 17.97 -2.59
CA CYS A 41 20.16 18.89 -1.48
C CYS A 41 19.45 18.46 -0.18
N LEU A 42 18.21 17.96 -0.28
CA LEU A 42 17.48 17.43 0.88
C LEU A 42 18.21 16.23 1.49
N MET A 43 18.61 15.26 0.67
CA MET A 43 19.36 14.07 1.11
C MET A 43 20.65 14.47 1.83
N ASP A 44 21.42 15.38 1.24
CA ASP A 44 22.66 15.88 1.84
C ASP A 44 22.40 16.59 3.17
N SER A 45 21.31 17.34 3.28
CA SER A 45 20.93 18.04 4.51
C SER A 45 20.54 17.07 5.63
N ILE A 46 19.82 15.98 5.30
CA ILE A 46 19.51 14.92 6.27
C ILE A 46 20.79 14.29 6.81
N GLY A 47 21.77 14.01 5.95
CA GLY A 47 23.08 13.50 6.35
C GLY A 47 23.93 14.51 7.15
N ASN A 48 23.69 15.81 6.99
CA ASN A 48 24.54 16.87 7.52
C ASN A 48 23.74 17.97 8.27
N GLY A 49 23.07 17.59 9.35
CA GLY A 49 22.51 18.53 10.34
C GLY A 49 20.98 18.51 10.49
N LEU A 50 20.23 18.15 9.44
CA LEU A 50 18.77 17.95 9.57
C LEU A 50 18.44 16.60 10.24
N GLY A 51 19.37 15.63 10.25
CA GLY A 51 19.18 14.29 10.80
C GLY A 51 18.71 14.26 12.26
N ASP A 52 19.29 15.07 13.14
CA ASP A 52 18.90 15.10 14.56
C ASP A 52 17.45 15.59 14.75
N ALA A 53 17.07 16.64 14.02
CA ALA A 53 15.70 17.16 14.03
C ALA A 53 14.73 16.13 13.42
N PHE A 54 15.15 15.41 12.38
CA PHE A 54 14.37 14.31 11.79
C PHE A 54 14.14 13.19 12.80
N THR A 55 15.18 12.73 13.51
CA THR A 55 15.06 11.73 14.58
C THR A 55 14.15 12.22 15.71
N ALA A 56 14.27 13.49 16.11
CA ALA A 56 13.39 14.09 17.12
C ALA A 56 11.93 14.14 16.67
N ALA A 57 11.67 14.48 15.39
CA ALA A 57 10.33 14.47 14.82
C ALA A 57 9.72 13.06 14.81
N VAL A 58 10.47 12.06 14.33
CA VAL A 58 10.04 10.65 14.36
C VAL A 58 9.74 10.21 15.79
N SER A 59 10.62 10.51 16.76
CA SER A 59 10.41 10.15 18.15
C SER A 59 9.15 10.81 18.74
N ARG A 60 8.93 12.10 18.45
CA ARG A 60 7.75 12.83 18.92
C ARG A 60 6.46 12.26 18.35
N ILE A 61 6.43 11.97 17.05
CA ILE A 61 5.26 11.36 16.40
C ILE A 61 5.03 9.93 16.89
N ALA A 62 6.08 9.13 17.07
CA ALA A 62 5.98 7.76 17.54
C ALA A 62 5.43 7.66 18.98
N ARG A 63 5.74 8.63 19.84
CA ARG A 63 5.33 8.66 21.25
C ARG A 63 3.97 9.33 21.50
N ALA A 64 3.42 10.03 20.50
CA ALA A 64 2.11 10.64 20.60
C ALA A 64 1.06 9.57 20.91
N GLN A 65 0.21 9.84 21.91
CA GLN A 65 -0.88 8.93 22.29
C GLN A 65 -2.12 9.15 21.42
N GLY A 66 -2.23 10.32 20.80
CA GLY A 66 -3.24 10.65 19.81
C GLY A 66 -2.76 10.38 18.38
N ARG A 67 -2.99 11.36 17.51
CA ARG A 67 -2.80 11.29 16.05
C ARG A 67 -1.75 12.29 15.58
N ALA A 68 -1.19 12.04 14.40
CA ALA A 68 -0.48 13.06 13.65
C ALA A 68 -1.47 13.95 12.88
N ILE A 69 -1.58 15.21 13.26
CA ILE A 69 -2.45 16.21 12.61
C ILE A 69 -1.63 17.01 11.60
N LEU A 70 -1.87 16.77 10.31
CA LEU A 70 -1.19 17.46 9.22
C LEU A 70 -1.95 18.73 8.88
N THR A 71 -1.23 19.81 8.60
CA THR A 71 -1.83 21.07 8.19
C THR A 71 -0.93 21.87 7.26
N GLY A 72 -1.50 22.73 6.42
CA GLY A 72 -0.78 23.60 5.48
C GLY A 72 -1.76 24.31 4.55
N MET A 73 -1.30 25.32 3.81
CA MET A 73 -2.11 26.01 2.80
C MET A 73 -1.66 25.67 1.38
N GLY A 74 -2.61 25.75 0.44
CA GLY A 74 -2.35 25.61 -0.99
C GLY A 74 -1.59 24.32 -1.34
N LYS A 75 -0.49 24.45 -2.10
CA LYS A 75 0.33 23.31 -2.53
C LYS A 75 0.94 22.54 -1.35
N SER A 76 1.44 23.23 -0.32
CA SER A 76 1.91 22.56 0.91
C SER A 76 0.78 21.83 1.64
N GLY A 77 -0.44 22.37 1.62
CA GLY A 77 -1.63 21.68 2.13
C GLY A 77 -1.96 20.39 1.38
N HIS A 78 -1.86 20.38 0.05
CA HIS A 78 -2.02 19.15 -0.75
C HIS A 78 -0.98 18.09 -0.40
N ILE A 79 0.29 18.50 -0.21
CA ILE A 79 1.33 17.59 0.26
C ILE A 79 1.01 17.07 1.67
N GLY A 80 0.57 17.95 2.58
CA GLY A 80 0.12 17.55 3.92
C GLY A 80 -0.99 16.49 3.90
N ARG A 81 -1.96 16.60 2.98
CA ARG A 81 -3.00 15.57 2.78
C ARG A 81 -2.43 14.24 2.32
N LYS A 82 -1.48 14.25 1.36
CA LYS A 82 -0.79 13.03 0.89
C LYS A 82 -0.02 12.38 2.06
N ILE A 83 0.72 13.17 2.83
CA ILE A 83 1.48 12.69 3.99
C ILE A 83 0.53 12.08 5.02
N ALA A 84 -0.58 12.73 5.36
CA ALA A 84 -1.58 12.18 6.28
C ALA A 84 -2.10 10.81 5.79
N ALA A 85 -2.43 10.69 4.50
CA ALA A 85 -2.87 9.43 3.92
C ALA A 85 -1.78 8.35 3.99
N THR A 86 -0.52 8.71 3.75
CA THR A 86 0.62 7.78 3.80
C THR A 86 0.90 7.31 5.23
N LEU A 87 0.84 8.21 6.21
CA LEU A 87 0.99 7.85 7.62
C LEU A 87 -0.12 6.90 8.07
N ALA A 88 -1.38 7.24 7.76
CA ALA A 88 -2.53 6.42 8.12
C ALA A 88 -2.45 5.01 7.50
N SER A 89 -2.03 4.91 6.24
CA SER A 89 -1.88 3.62 5.55
C SER A 89 -0.68 2.79 6.02
N THR A 90 0.28 3.42 6.69
CA THR A 90 1.49 2.78 7.23
C THR A 90 1.46 2.64 8.75
N GLY A 91 0.27 2.69 9.34
CA GLY A 91 0.05 2.36 10.76
C GLY A 91 0.24 3.52 11.74
N THR A 92 0.42 4.76 11.27
CA THR A 92 0.41 5.96 12.11
C THR A 92 -0.90 6.72 11.94
N PRO A 93 -1.82 6.69 12.93
CA PRO A 93 -3.09 7.41 12.84
C PRO A 93 -2.85 8.90 12.52
N ALA A 94 -3.37 9.35 11.39
CA ALA A 94 -3.12 10.70 10.89
C ALA A 94 -4.36 11.29 10.22
N LEU A 95 -4.53 12.60 10.38
CA LEU A 95 -5.63 13.37 9.80
C LEU A 95 -5.10 14.68 9.25
N TYR A 96 -5.83 15.28 8.31
CA TYR A 96 -5.53 16.61 7.81
C TYR A 96 -6.54 17.62 8.33
N VAL A 97 -6.08 18.73 8.89
CA VAL A 97 -6.89 19.89 9.29
C VAL A 97 -6.54 21.07 8.42
N HIS A 98 -7.53 21.62 7.71
CA HIS A 98 -7.31 22.78 6.86
C HIS A 98 -7.18 24.04 7.73
N PRO A 99 -6.06 24.80 7.63
CA PRO A 99 -5.80 25.86 8.59
C PRO A 99 -6.78 27.03 8.48
N ALA A 100 -7.33 27.31 7.29
CA ALA A 100 -8.38 28.32 7.15
C ALA A 100 -9.71 27.94 7.83
N GLU A 101 -9.99 26.65 8.04
CA GLU A 101 -11.23 26.19 8.71
C GLU A 101 -11.01 26.00 10.22
N ALA A 102 -9.75 25.95 10.68
CA ALA A 102 -9.40 25.73 12.08
C ALA A 102 -10.08 26.76 13.00
N SER A 103 -10.02 28.05 12.61
CA SER A 103 -10.63 29.18 13.30
C SER A 103 -12.16 29.15 13.31
N HIS A 104 -12.76 28.27 12.50
CA HIS A 104 -14.21 28.10 12.34
C HIS A 104 -14.73 26.80 12.95
N GLY A 105 -13.98 26.18 13.86
CA GLY A 105 -14.41 25.04 14.67
C GLY A 105 -13.53 23.81 14.54
N ASP A 106 -12.77 23.69 13.46
CA ASP A 106 -11.92 22.51 13.21
C ASP A 106 -10.73 22.41 14.17
N LEU A 107 -10.41 23.47 14.94
CA LEU A 107 -9.50 23.35 16.08
C LEU A 107 -9.96 22.28 17.09
N GLY A 108 -11.27 22.00 17.19
CA GLY A 108 -11.80 20.91 18.00
C GLY A 108 -11.39 19.51 17.52
N MET A 109 -10.89 19.38 16.29
CA MET A 109 -10.33 18.12 15.78
C MET A 109 -8.96 17.82 16.39
N ILE A 110 -8.26 18.83 16.93
CA ILE A 110 -6.95 18.72 17.55
C ILE A 110 -7.14 18.49 19.05
N GLN A 111 -6.55 17.42 19.57
CA GLN A 111 -6.60 17.04 20.98
C GLN A 111 -5.22 17.20 21.65
N PRO A 112 -5.14 17.37 22.99
CA PRO A 112 -3.87 17.55 23.70
C PRO A 112 -2.84 16.43 23.49
N GLU A 113 -3.31 15.21 23.22
CA GLU A 113 -2.48 14.02 23.02
C GLU A 113 -1.95 13.88 21.58
N ASP A 114 -2.44 14.72 20.66
CA ASP A 114 -2.03 14.74 19.26
C ASP A 114 -0.65 15.41 19.08
N VAL A 115 -0.10 15.28 17.87
CA VAL A 115 1.05 16.05 17.40
C VAL A 115 0.68 16.73 16.08
N VAL A 116 0.83 18.05 16.01
CA VAL A 116 0.66 18.83 14.79
C VAL A 116 1.94 18.77 13.97
N VAL A 117 1.81 18.45 12.69
CA VAL A 117 2.86 18.53 11.68
C VAL A 117 2.44 19.59 10.65
N ALA A 118 2.99 20.79 10.78
CA ALA A 118 2.62 21.95 9.98
C ALA A 118 3.59 22.18 8.83
N LEU A 119 3.05 22.31 7.61
CA LEU A 119 3.82 22.53 6.39
C LEU A 119 3.62 23.96 5.88
N SER A 120 4.71 24.72 5.82
CA SER A 120 4.74 26.03 5.17
C SER A 120 6.15 26.33 4.68
N TRP A 121 6.33 26.49 3.37
CA TRP A 121 7.65 26.78 2.81
C TRP A 121 8.26 28.06 3.40
N SER A 122 7.48 29.15 3.48
CA SER A 122 7.93 30.42 4.09
C SER A 122 7.98 30.37 5.62
N GLY A 123 7.10 29.55 6.22
CA GLY A 123 6.86 29.53 7.67
C GLY A 123 6.08 30.74 8.19
N GLU A 124 5.55 31.57 7.29
CA GLU A 124 4.81 32.82 7.58
C GLU A 124 3.37 32.79 7.00
N THR A 125 2.83 31.61 6.75
CA THR A 125 1.44 31.45 6.27
C THR A 125 0.46 31.90 7.35
N THR A 126 -0.31 32.94 7.08
CA THR A 126 -1.21 33.59 8.04
C THR A 126 -2.27 32.66 8.63
N GLU A 127 -2.81 31.75 7.82
CA GLU A 127 -3.84 30.79 8.20
C GLU A 127 -3.33 29.80 9.25
N LEU A 128 -2.02 29.59 9.37
CA LEU A 128 -1.44 28.73 10.40
C LEU A 128 -1.39 29.37 11.79
N ALA A 129 -1.62 30.69 11.91
CA ALA A 129 -1.47 31.42 13.17
C ALA A 129 -2.34 30.83 14.30
N ASP A 130 -3.60 30.51 14.01
CA ASP A 130 -4.52 29.98 15.02
C ASP A 130 -4.15 28.55 15.44
N ILE A 131 -3.65 27.72 14.51
CA ILE A 131 -3.14 26.39 14.85
C ILE A 131 -1.88 26.49 15.72
N ILE A 132 -0.95 27.37 15.37
CA ILE A 132 0.25 27.62 16.16
C ILE A 132 -0.15 28.09 17.57
N GLY A 133 -1.02 29.10 17.66
CA GLY A 133 -1.52 29.63 18.93
C GLY A 133 -2.21 28.56 19.79
N TYR A 134 -3.05 27.71 19.17
CA TYR A 134 -3.69 26.60 19.85
C TYR A 134 -2.66 25.58 20.38
N ALA A 135 -1.72 25.15 19.53
CA ALA A 135 -0.70 24.17 19.91
C ALA A 135 0.15 24.67 21.09
N ARG A 136 0.56 25.94 21.08
CA ARG A 136 1.31 26.55 22.20
C ARG A 136 0.47 26.66 23.47
N ARG A 137 -0.79 27.12 23.36
CA ARG A 137 -1.69 27.30 24.51
C ARG A 137 -1.99 25.98 25.23
N TYR A 138 -2.23 24.92 24.48
CA TYR A 138 -2.62 23.61 25.02
C TYR A 138 -1.47 22.61 25.09
N ARG A 139 -0.24 23.03 24.75
CA ARG A 139 0.98 22.21 24.74
C ARG A 139 0.86 20.96 23.86
N VAL A 140 0.08 21.07 22.77
CA VAL A 140 0.07 20.06 21.71
C VAL A 140 1.43 20.08 21.04
N GLY A 141 2.00 18.92 20.74
CA GLY A 141 3.30 18.89 20.07
C GLY A 141 3.25 19.52 18.70
N LEU A 142 4.27 20.32 18.35
CA LEU A 142 4.36 21.01 17.06
C LEU A 142 5.67 20.68 16.35
N VAL A 143 5.55 20.02 15.19
CA VAL A 143 6.63 19.79 14.24
C VAL A 143 6.41 20.70 13.03
N ALA A 144 7.40 21.51 12.68
CA ALA A 144 7.37 22.36 11.50
C ALA A 144 8.16 21.75 10.35
N ILE A 145 7.61 21.82 9.13
CA ILE A 145 8.33 21.58 7.87
C ILE A 145 8.35 22.89 7.09
N THR A 146 9.51 23.55 7.05
CA THR A 146 9.68 24.88 6.46
C THR A 146 11.09 25.09 5.91
N ALA A 147 11.28 26.02 4.97
CA ALA A 147 12.61 26.40 4.49
C ALA A 147 13.25 27.54 5.31
N ASN A 148 12.56 28.03 6.34
CA ASN A 148 13.02 29.13 7.19
C ASN A 148 12.85 28.80 8.68
N ALA A 149 13.90 28.31 9.33
CA ALA A 149 13.92 28.06 10.77
C ALA A 149 13.61 29.31 11.61
N GLY A 150 14.00 30.49 11.11
CA GLY A 150 13.78 31.76 11.77
C GLY A 150 12.39 32.34 11.55
N SER A 151 11.48 31.64 10.87
CA SER A 151 10.08 32.07 10.66
C SER A 151 9.23 31.93 11.91
N THR A 152 8.03 32.51 11.91
CA THR A 152 7.04 32.33 12.98
C THR A 152 6.76 30.86 13.27
N LEU A 153 6.46 30.06 12.24
CA LEU A 153 6.26 28.61 12.41
C LEU A 153 7.53 27.92 12.93
N GLY A 154 8.70 28.26 12.39
CA GLY A 154 9.97 27.63 12.77
C GLY A 154 10.34 27.87 14.24
N ARG A 155 10.13 29.09 14.75
CA ARG A 155 10.44 29.47 16.13
C ARG A 155 9.47 28.89 17.17
N GLU A 156 8.19 28.74 16.81
CA GLU A 156 7.16 28.22 17.73
C GLU A 156 7.12 26.70 17.80
N ALA A 157 7.66 26.01 16.78
CA ALA A 157 7.70 24.56 16.74
C ALA A 157 8.65 23.99 17.79
N ASP A 158 8.27 22.85 18.38
CA ASP A 158 9.17 22.10 19.23
C ASP A 158 10.28 21.40 18.45
N VAL A 159 9.98 21.01 17.20
CA VAL A 159 10.95 20.44 16.26
C VAL A 159 10.77 21.12 14.90
N CYS A 160 11.83 21.75 14.40
CA CYS A 160 11.82 22.40 13.09
C CYS A 160 12.64 21.58 12.08
N LEU A 161 11.94 20.91 11.17
CA LEU A 161 12.53 20.28 9.99
C LEU A 161 12.78 21.35 8.94
N THR A 162 13.98 21.95 9.00
CA THR A 162 14.38 23.03 8.11
C THR A 162 14.85 22.47 6.77
N LEU A 163 14.01 22.61 5.74
CA LEU A 163 14.34 22.23 4.37
C LEU A 163 15.41 23.14 3.79
N PRO A 164 16.38 22.61 3.02
CA PRO A 164 17.33 23.45 2.32
C PRO A 164 16.61 24.26 1.24
N LYS A 165 17.10 25.47 0.97
CA LYS A 165 16.57 26.28 -0.13
C LYS A 165 16.98 25.64 -1.45
N ALA A 166 16.00 25.38 -2.31
CA ALA A 166 16.22 24.88 -3.66
C ALA A 166 15.57 25.82 -4.68
N ARG A 167 16.06 25.75 -5.92
CA ARG A 167 15.49 26.49 -7.04
C ARG A 167 14.16 25.84 -7.46
N GLU A 168 13.16 26.66 -7.73
CA GLU A 168 11.93 26.19 -8.37
C GLU A 168 12.13 25.98 -9.88
N ALA A 169 11.51 24.95 -10.43
CA ALA A 169 11.54 24.68 -11.87
C ALA A 169 10.81 25.76 -12.68
N CYS A 170 9.86 26.46 -12.05
CA CYS A 170 9.16 27.58 -12.66
C CYS A 170 10.17 28.69 -13.04
N PRO A 171 10.21 29.17 -14.30
CA PRO A 171 11.21 30.14 -14.75
C PRO A 171 11.26 31.44 -13.93
N ASN A 172 10.12 31.87 -13.37
CA ASN A 172 10.03 33.06 -12.53
C ASN A 172 10.12 32.76 -11.02
N GLY A 173 10.30 31.48 -10.65
CA GLY A 173 10.42 31.05 -9.26
C GLY A 173 9.14 31.13 -8.42
N LEU A 174 7.98 31.41 -9.04
CA LEU A 174 6.75 31.70 -8.30
C LEU A 174 5.92 30.45 -7.99
N ALA A 175 5.91 29.47 -8.90
CA ALA A 175 5.09 28.27 -8.72
C ALA A 175 5.86 27.21 -7.91
N PRO A 176 5.31 26.72 -6.79
CA PRO A 176 5.89 25.60 -6.05
C PRO A 176 5.94 24.35 -6.90
N THR A 177 7.15 23.82 -7.08
CA THR A 177 7.49 22.60 -7.82
C THR A 177 8.47 21.78 -6.99
N THR A 178 9.75 22.12 -7.03
CA THR A 178 10.83 21.54 -6.23
C THR A 178 10.52 21.57 -4.73
N SER A 179 10.02 22.68 -4.20
CA SER A 179 9.65 22.77 -2.77
C SER A 179 8.61 21.73 -2.36
N THR A 180 7.61 21.49 -3.21
CA THR A 180 6.57 20.49 -2.95
C THR A 180 7.08 19.06 -3.11
N ALA A 181 7.99 18.82 -4.06
CA ALA A 181 8.65 17.52 -4.22
C ALA A 181 9.50 17.18 -2.98
N MET A 182 10.23 18.16 -2.44
CA MET A 182 11.01 17.99 -1.21
C MET A 182 10.13 17.76 0.02
N GLN A 183 9.04 18.53 0.18
CA GLN A 183 8.08 18.30 1.27
C GLN A 183 7.47 16.89 1.20
N LEU A 184 7.14 16.43 -0.02
CA LEU A 184 6.60 15.09 -0.25
C LEU A 184 7.61 14.01 0.11
N ALA A 185 8.85 14.13 -0.38
CA ALA A 185 9.92 13.17 -0.11
C ALA A 185 10.26 13.09 1.39
N LEU A 186 10.34 14.24 2.08
CA LEU A 186 10.56 14.27 3.52
C LEU A 186 9.40 13.61 4.29
N GLY A 187 8.16 13.86 3.86
CA GLY A 187 6.98 13.23 4.44
C GLY A 187 6.94 11.72 4.27
N ASP A 188 7.35 11.22 3.10
CA ASP A 188 7.47 9.78 2.84
C ASP A 188 8.60 9.18 3.69
N ALA A 189 9.74 9.87 3.82
CA ALA A 189 10.81 9.44 4.72
C ALA A 189 10.33 9.35 6.18
N LEU A 190 9.56 10.32 6.67
CA LEU A 190 8.96 10.28 8.01
C LEU A 190 8.03 9.06 8.17
N ALA A 191 7.18 8.79 7.18
CA ALA A 191 6.27 7.65 7.23
C ALA A 191 7.01 6.31 7.26
N ILE A 192 8.03 6.14 6.42
CA ILE A 192 8.83 4.90 6.40
C ILE A 192 9.62 4.73 7.70
N ALA A 193 10.23 5.79 8.24
CA ALA A 193 10.93 5.70 9.52
C ALA A 193 9.99 5.33 10.68
N LEU A 194 8.75 5.84 10.68
CA LEU A 194 7.72 5.49 11.66
C LEU A 194 7.21 4.04 11.50
N LEU A 195 7.03 3.60 10.25
CA LEU A 195 6.66 2.23 9.90
C LEU A 195 7.71 1.24 10.44
N GLU A 196 8.99 1.50 10.16
CA GLU A 196 10.12 0.69 10.63
C GLU A 196 10.22 0.66 12.15
N ALA A 197 10.10 1.82 12.80
CA ALA A 197 10.17 1.94 14.27
C ALA A 197 9.05 1.17 14.99
N ARG A 198 7.91 0.93 14.32
CA ARG A 198 6.77 0.18 14.87
C ARG A 198 6.83 -1.32 14.53
N GLY A 199 7.76 -1.75 13.70
CA GLY A 199 7.80 -3.13 13.19
C GLY A 199 6.59 -3.47 12.32
N PHE A 200 6.00 -2.47 11.64
CA PHE A 200 4.78 -2.63 10.88
C PHE A 200 4.94 -3.65 9.75
N SER A 201 4.08 -4.67 9.77
CA SER A 201 4.19 -5.87 8.95
C SER A 201 3.29 -5.82 7.72
N ALA A 202 3.57 -6.68 6.74
CA ALA A 202 2.68 -6.87 5.59
C ALA A 202 1.25 -7.29 6.01
N ARG A 203 1.13 -8.03 7.13
CA ARG A 203 -0.18 -8.38 7.70
C ARG A 203 -0.96 -7.14 8.13
N GLU A 204 -0.31 -6.21 8.83
CA GLU A 204 -0.95 -4.95 9.24
C GLU A 204 -1.28 -4.07 8.03
N PHE A 205 -0.43 -4.07 6.99
CA PHE A 205 -0.75 -3.41 5.73
C PHE A 205 -2.06 -3.94 5.12
N GLY A 206 -2.28 -5.26 5.14
CA GLY A 206 -3.51 -5.90 4.66
C GLY A 206 -4.77 -5.46 5.41
N ILE A 207 -4.67 -5.19 6.71
CA ILE A 207 -5.79 -4.70 7.54
C ILE A 207 -6.26 -3.32 7.06
N TYR A 208 -5.33 -2.43 6.70
CA TYR A 208 -5.65 -1.06 6.27
C TYR A 208 -5.99 -0.95 4.77
N HIS A 209 -5.82 -2.02 3.98
CA HIS A 209 -6.06 -2.01 2.53
C HIS A 209 -6.93 -3.19 2.05
N PRO A 210 -8.09 -3.48 2.69
CA PRO A 210 -8.84 -4.70 2.42
C PRO A 210 -9.40 -4.78 0.98
N GLY A 211 -9.61 -3.64 0.31
CA GLY A 211 -10.17 -3.57 -1.04
C GLY A 211 -9.14 -3.55 -2.17
N GLY A 212 -7.83 -3.50 -1.86
CA GLY A 212 -6.78 -3.48 -2.87
C GLY A 212 -6.22 -4.87 -3.16
N ARG A 213 -5.71 -5.09 -4.38
CA ARG A 213 -5.02 -6.33 -4.77
C ARG A 213 -3.90 -6.71 -3.79
N LEU A 214 -3.21 -5.72 -3.25
CA LEU A 214 -2.17 -5.93 -2.23
C LEU A 214 -2.75 -6.39 -0.88
N GLY A 215 -3.91 -5.90 -0.46
CA GLY A 215 -4.55 -6.39 0.75
C GLY A 215 -5.07 -7.82 0.57
N ALA A 216 -5.71 -8.10 -0.57
CA ALA A 216 -6.15 -9.46 -0.92
C ALA A 216 -4.99 -10.45 -0.98
N SER A 217 -3.86 -10.07 -1.58
CA SER A 217 -2.68 -10.93 -1.72
C SER A 217 -2.01 -11.27 -0.37
N LEU A 218 -2.20 -10.42 0.64
CA LEU A 218 -1.66 -10.56 2.00
C LEU A 218 -2.60 -11.27 2.98
N ARG A 219 -3.81 -11.67 2.56
CA ARG A 219 -4.71 -12.51 3.36
C ARG A 219 -4.20 -13.95 3.42
N GLN A 220 -4.68 -14.73 4.39
CA GLN A 220 -4.29 -16.12 4.56
C GLN A 220 -5.31 -17.08 3.94
N VAL A 221 -4.82 -18.24 3.48
CA VAL A 221 -5.65 -19.28 2.84
C VAL A 221 -6.77 -19.76 3.76
N ARG A 222 -6.55 -19.86 5.07
CA ARG A 222 -7.60 -20.22 6.04
C ARG A 222 -8.84 -19.33 6.01
N GLU A 223 -8.73 -18.11 5.52
CA GLU A 223 -9.85 -17.16 5.44
C GLU A 223 -10.76 -17.40 4.22
N VAL A 224 -10.30 -18.17 3.22
CA VAL A 224 -11.02 -18.39 1.96
C VAL A 224 -11.17 -19.87 1.58
N MET A 225 -10.46 -20.77 2.26
CA MET A 225 -10.51 -22.21 1.98
C MET A 225 -11.87 -22.82 2.31
N HIS A 226 -12.25 -23.84 1.54
CA HIS A 226 -13.34 -24.75 1.86
C HIS A 226 -12.92 -25.70 2.98
N SER A 227 -13.79 -25.95 3.94
CA SER A 227 -13.51 -26.78 5.13
C SER A 227 -14.72 -27.60 5.58
N GLY A 228 -14.50 -28.52 6.52
CA GLY A 228 -15.57 -29.34 7.10
C GLY A 228 -16.28 -30.20 6.05
N SER A 229 -17.61 -30.14 6.04
CA SER A 229 -18.44 -30.93 5.11
C SER A 229 -18.32 -30.52 3.64
N GLN A 230 -17.64 -29.40 3.34
CA GLN A 230 -17.35 -29.00 1.96
C GLN A 230 -16.14 -29.72 1.37
N LEU A 231 -15.28 -30.33 2.19
CA LEU A 231 -14.10 -31.01 1.69
C LEU A 231 -14.48 -32.31 0.96
N PRO A 232 -14.00 -32.52 -0.28
CA PRO A 232 -14.16 -33.80 -0.96
C PRO A 232 -13.19 -34.80 -0.35
N VAL A 233 -13.65 -35.68 0.55
CA VAL A 233 -12.78 -36.61 1.27
C VAL A 233 -13.34 -38.03 1.21
N VAL A 234 -12.48 -38.99 0.89
CA VAL A 234 -12.79 -40.43 0.94
C VAL A 234 -11.69 -41.18 1.69
N ALA A 235 -12.04 -42.33 2.26
CA ALA A 235 -11.07 -43.22 2.89
C ALA A 235 -10.28 -44.01 1.85
N ARG A 236 -9.05 -44.39 2.18
CA ARG A 236 -8.29 -45.39 1.42
C ARG A 236 -9.09 -46.69 1.29
N GLY A 237 -9.02 -47.35 0.14
CA GLY A 237 -9.86 -48.51 -0.20
C GLY A 237 -11.25 -48.18 -0.75
N THR A 238 -11.66 -46.91 -0.76
CA THR A 238 -12.92 -46.48 -1.40
C THR A 238 -12.87 -46.82 -2.90
N SER A 239 -13.99 -47.27 -3.47
CA SER A 239 -14.07 -47.55 -4.90
C SER A 239 -14.02 -46.26 -5.72
N MET A 240 -13.44 -46.32 -6.92
CA MET A 240 -13.41 -45.19 -7.84
C MET A 240 -14.81 -44.68 -8.20
N ARG A 241 -15.82 -45.55 -8.28
CA ARG A 241 -17.22 -45.12 -8.46
C ARG A 241 -17.69 -44.16 -7.36
N ALA A 242 -17.41 -44.49 -6.09
CA ALA A 242 -17.78 -43.63 -4.97
C ALA A 242 -16.94 -42.34 -4.95
N ALA A 243 -15.65 -42.43 -5.31
CA ALA A 243 -14.78 -41.26 -5.43
C ALA A 243 -15.25 -40.29 -6.54
N ILE A 244 -15.69 -40.79 -7.69
CA ILE A 244 -16.25 -39.98 -8.79
C ILE A 244 -17.53 -39.27 -8.33
N ALA A 245 -18.41 -39.97 -7.61
CA ALA A 245 -19.62 -39.36 -7.06
C ALA A 245 -19.30 -38.22 -6.08
N GLU A 246 -18.25 -38.37 -5.27
CA GLU A 246 -17.79 -37.32 -4.34
C GLU A 246 -17.19 -36.12 -5.09
N ILE A 247 -16.39 -36.36 -6.15
CA ILE A 247 -15.84 -35.29 -7.01
C ILE A 247 -16.97 -34.45 -7.60
N ASP A 248 -17.99 -35.10 -8.19
CA ASP A 248 -19.14 -34.44 -8.79
C ASP A 248 -19.94 -33.66 -7.74
N ALA A 249 -20.20 -34.26 -6.58
CA ALA A 249 -20.97 -33.64 -5.51
C ALA A 249 -20.32 -32.38 -4.93
N LYS A 250 -18.97 -32.31 -4.88
CA LYS A 250 -18.25 -31.14 -4.34
C LYS A 250 -17.81 -30.14 -5.39
N GLY A 251 -17.67 -30.55 -6.65
CA GLY A 251 -17.41 -29.64 -7.78
C GLY A 251 -16.00 -29.02 -7.82
N PHE A 252 -15.02 -29.60 -7.11
CA PHE A 252 -13.62 -29.14 -7.14
C PHE A 252 -12.74 -29.86 -8.17
N GLY A 253 -13.32 -30.80 -8.94
CA GLY A 253 -12.58 -31.64 -9.89
C GLY A 253 -11.53 -32.53 -9.23
N SER A 254 -11.64 -32.75 -7.92
CA SER A 254 -10.73 -33.58 -7.13
C SER A 254 -11.34 -34.07 -5.82
N VAL A 255 -10.79 -35.16 -5.29
CA VAL A 255 -11.13 -35.74 -3.99
C VAL A 255 -9.87 -36.17 -3.25
N LEU A 256 -9.82 -35.87 -1.96
CA LEU A 256 -8.72 -36.18 -1.06
C LEU A 256 -8.90 -37.60 -0.53
N VAL A 257 -7.82 -38.38 -0.55
CA VAL A 257 -7.79 -39.72 0.04
C VAL A 257 -7.12 -39.61 1.40
N VAL A 258 -7.76 -40.14 2.45
CA VAL A 258 -7.21 -40.16 3.81
C VAL A 258 -6.96 -41.57 4.33
N GLU A 259 -5.93 -41.70 5.16
CA GLU A 259 -5.67 -42.89 5.96
C GLU A 259 -6.71 -43.03 7.09
N ALA A 260 -6.75 -44.21 7.72
CA ALA A 260 -7.68 -44.51 8.82
C ALA A 260 -7.52 -43.57 10.04
N ASP A 261 -6.34 -42.98 10.22
CA ASP A 261 -6.04 -42.00 11.29
C ASP A 261 -6.30 -40.54 10.90
N GLY A 262 -6.86 -40.32 9.70
CA GLY A 262 -7.21 -39.03 9.14
C GLY A 262 -6.07 -38.29 8.44
N ARG A 263 -4.87 -38.87 8.32
CA ARG A 263 -3.78 -38.26 7.57
C ARG A 263 -4.03 -38.29 6.07
N LEU A 264 -3.48 -37.31 5.36
CA LEU A 264 -3.59 -37.24 3.90
C LEU A 264 -2.77 -38.37 3.25
N ALA A 265 -3.46 -39.27 2.54
CA ALA A 265 -2.87 -40.37 1.80
C ALA A 265 -2.59 -39.99 0.33
N GLY A 266 -3.44 -39.16 -0.27
CA GLY A 266 -3.29 -38.76 -1.67
C GLY A 266 -4.44 -37.91 -2.20
N ILE A 267 -4.46 -37.72 -3.52
CA ILE A 267 -5.53 -37.04 -4.24
C ILE A 267 -5.88 -37.81 -5.52
N VAL A 268 -7.16 -37.80 -5.88
CA VAL A 268 -7.63 -38.19 -7.21
C VAL A 268 -8.23 -36.95 -7.87
N THR A 269 -7.87 -36.70 -9.12
CA THR A 269 -8.31 -35.53 -9.89
C THR A 269 -9.04 -35.92 -11.17
N ASP A 270 -9.76 -34.99 -11.78
CA ASP A 270 -10.33 -35.17 -13.14
C ASP A 270 -9.26 -35.52 -14.18
N GLY A 271 -8.02 -35.07 -13.97
CA GLY A 271 -6.88 -35.46 -14.80
C GLY A 271 -6.55 -36.94 -14.70
N ASP A 272 -6.68 -37.54 -13.52
CA ASP A 272 -6.50 -38.98 -13.30
C ASP A 272 -7.65 -39.77 -13.92
N LEU A 273 -8.89 -39.30 -13.74
CA LEU A 273 -10.09 -39.91 -14.34
C LEU A 273 -10.01 -39.91 -15.86
N ARG A 274 -9.74 -38.75 -16.46
CA ARG A 274 -9.65 -38.58 -17.93
C ARG A 274 -8.61 -39.52 -18.55
N ARG A 275 -7.50 -39.76 -17.87
CA ARG A 275 -6.43 -40.67 -18.34
C ARG A 275 -6.81 -42.15 -18.25
N ASN A 276 -7.79 -42.50 -17.41
CA ASN A 276 -8.16 -43.89 -17.11
C ASN A 276 -9.60 -44.26 -17.52
N VAL A 277 -10.35 -43.35 -18.15
CA VAL A 277 -11.77 -43.52 -18.47
C VAL A 277 -12.08 -44.72 -19.39
N PHE A 278 -11.12 -45.14 -20.23
CA PHE A 278 -11.29 -46.28 -21.13
C PHE A 278 -11.01 -47.64 -20.48
N ARG A 279 -10.68 -47.66 -19.18
CA ARG A 279 -10.49 -48.92 -18.45
C ARG A 279 -11.84 -49.57 -18.16
N SER A 280 -11.94 -50.86 -18.47
CA SER A 280 -13.15 -51.65 -18.21
C SER A 280 -13.40 -51.92 -16.73
N ASP A 281 -12.36 -51.84 -15.89
CA ASP A 281 -12.39 -52.10 -14.46
C ASP A 281 -12.44 -50.83 -13.59
N LEU A 282 -12.54 -49.63 -14.19
CA LEU A 282 -12.37 -48.36 -13.49
C LEU A 282 -13.24 -48.28 -12.23
N ASP A 283 -14.53 -48.60 -12.33
CA ASP A 283 -15.50 -48.47 -11.24
C ASP A 283 -15.16 -49.29 -10.00
N SER A 284 -14.55 -50.47 -10.16
CA SER A 284 -14.25 -51.40 -9.08
C SER A 284 -12.87 -51.23 -8.49
N LEU A 285 -11.98 -50.45 -9.13
CA LEU A 285 -10.67 -50.14 -8.58
C LEU A 285 -10.79 -49.34 -7.29
N ALA A 286 -9.87 -49.60 -6.36
CA ALA A 286 -9.71 -48.77 -5.18
C ALA A 286 -8.96 -47.47 -5.55
N VAL A 287 -9.26 -46.39 -4.85
CA VAL A 287 -8.66 -45.06 -5.09
C VAL A 287 -7.14 -45.08 -5.08
N GLU A 288 -6.50 -45.91 -4.26
CA GLU A 288 -5.03 -46.02 -4.19
C GLU A 288 -4.38 -46.54 -5.48
N ALA A 289 -5.14 -47.21 -6.35
CA ALA A 289 -4.62 -47.70 -7.63
C ALA A 289 -4.37 -46.55 -8.63
N LEU A 290 -5.07 -45.42 -8.48
CA LEU A 290 -5.02 -44.29 -9.40
C LEU A 290 -4.62 -42.96 -8.75
N MET A 291 -4.63 -42.87 -7.42
CA MET A 291 -4.32 -41.62 -6.73
C MET A 291 -2.87 -41.16 -6.90
N SER A 292 -2.67 -39.85 -6.85
CA SER A 292 -1.36 -39.26 -6.63
C SER A 292 -1.04 -39.22 -5.13
N GLY A 293 -0.10 -40.05 -4.68
CA GLY A 293 0.24 -40.21 -3.25
C GLY A 293 1.11 -39.10 -2.62
N ARG A 294 1.53 -38.09 -3.40
CA ARG A 294 2.27 -36.92 -2.91
C ARG A 294 1.70 -35.62 -3.50
N PRO A 295 0.45 -35.28 -3.16
CA PRO A 295 -0.15 -34.06 -3.67
C PRO A 295 0.56 -32.83 -3.12
N ARG A 296 0.43 -31.71 -3.83
CA ARG A 296 0.94 -30.43 -3.34
C ARG A 296 0.05 -29.92 -2.21
N THR A 297 0.68 -29.58 -1.09
CA THR A 297 0.00 -29.06 0.10
C THR A 297 0.57 -27.70 0.51
N ILE A 298 -0.23 -26.96 1.26
CA ILE A 298 0.14 -25.68 1.87
C ILE A 298 -0.39 -25.60 3.32
N ALA A 299 0.19 -24.73 4.13
CA ALA A 299 -0.28 -24.47 5.50
C ALA A 299 -1.47 -23.48 5.49
N PRO A 300 -2.36 -23.51 6.50
CA PRO A 300 -3.48 -22.55 6.63
C PRO A 300 -3.04 -21.07 6.63
N GLU A 301 -1.84 -20.79 7.12
CA GLU A 301 -1.24 -19.45 7.24
C GLU A 301 -0.63 -18.94 5.93
N THR A 302 -0.57 -19.78 4.89
CA THR A 302 -0.01 -19.42 3.58
C THR A 302 -0.76 -18.22 3.02
N LEU A 303 -0.03 -17.23 2.49
CA LEU A 303 -0.63 -16.06 1.87
C LEU A 303 -1.34 -16.42 0.56
N LEU A 304 -2.45 -15.74 0.25
CA LEU A 304 -3.19 -15.99 -0.99
C LEU A 304 -2.33 -15.75 -2.23
N ALA A 305 -1.45 -14.74 -2.21
CA ALA A 305 -0.48 -14.51 -3.28
C ALA A 305 0.37 -15.75 -3.58
N LYS A 306 0.86 -16.39 -2.51
CA LYS A 306 1.72 -17.56 -2.61
C LYS A 306 0.95 -18.78 -3.08
N ALA A 307 -0.29 -18.94 -2.63
CA ALA A 307 -1.18 -20.01 -3.11
C ALA A 307 -1.45 -19.87 -4.61
N LEU A 308 -1.73 -18.65 -5.10
CA LEU A 308 -1.97 -18.37 -6.51
C LEU A 308 -0.72 -18.67 -7.35
N GLU A 309 0.45 -18.19 -6.92
CA GLU A 309 1.74 -18.46 -7.57
C GLU A 309 2.01 -19.97 -7.72
N ILE A 310 1.73 -20.75 -6.66
CA ILE A 310 1.88 -22.21 -6.70
C ILE A 310 0.92 -22.81 -7.75
N GLN A 311 -0.36 -22.41 -7.75
CA GLN A 311 -1.35 -22.93 -8.70
C GLN A 311 -0.99 -22.61 -10.15
N GLU A 312 -0.57 -21.39 -10.45
CA GLU A 312 -0.13 -20.98 -11.79
C GLU A 312 1.13 -21.73 -12.24
N SER A 313 2.15 -21.81 -11.36
CA SER A 313 3.41 -22.48 -11.66
C SER A 313 3.26 -23.98 -11.94
N MET A 314 2.37 -24.64 -11.20
CA MET A 314 2.14 -26.09 -11.28
C MET A 314 0.98 -26.44 -12.20
N LYS A 315 0.25 -25.44 -12.73
CA LYS A 315 -0.95 -25.60 -13.56
C LYS A 315 -2.01 -26.49 -12.91
N ILE A 316 -2.24 -26.27 -11.61
CA ILE A 316 -3.25 -27.00 -10.82
C ILE A 316 -4.37 -26.06 -10.39
N THR A 317 -5.60 -26.57 -10.35
CA THR A 317 -6.80 -25.77 -10.02
C THR A 317 -7.19 -25.84 -8.54
N ALA A 318 -6.65 -26.80 -7.78
CA ALA A 318 -6.94 -26.97 -6.35
C ALA A 318 -5.64 -27.18 -5.56
N LEU A 319 -5.55 -26.58 -4.38
CA LEU A 319 -4.48 -26.79 -3.41
C LEU A 319 -5.07 -27.33 -2.10
N ILE A 320 -4.41 -28.34 -1.55
CA ILE A 320 -4.81 -28.95 -0.29
C ILE A 320 -4.16 -28.17 0.86
N VAL A 321 -4.97 -27.80 1.84
CA VAL A 321 -4.50 -27.17 3.07
C VAL A 321 -4.36 -28.24 4.14
N VAL A 322 -3.14 -28.38 4.68
CA VAL A 322 -2.80 -29.42 5.64
C VAL A 322 -2.25 -28.80 6.91
N GLU A 323 -2.73 -29.30 8.05
CA GLU A 323 -2.20 -28.98 9.38
C GLU A 323 -1.96 -30.30 10.12
N ASN A 324 -0.77 -30.49 10.70
CA ASN A 324 -0.39 -31.73 11.39
C ASN A 324 -0.67 -33.00 10.57
N GLU A 325 -0.28 -33.01 9.30
CA GLU A 325 -0.48 -34.12 8.32
C GLU A 325 -1.94 -34.41 7.95
N ARG A 326 -2.91 -33.64 8.46
CA ARG A 326 -4.34 -33.83 8.19
C ARG A 326 -4.86 -32.76 7.23
N PRO A 327 -5.68 -33.13 6.23
CA PRO A 327 -6.32 -32.14 5.38
C PRO A 327 -7.37 -31.37 6.18
N VAL A 328 -7.14 -30.07 6.35
CA VAL A 328 -8.05 -29.15 7.06
C VAL A 328 -8.79 -28.20 6.11
N GLY A 329 -8.36 -28.13 4.86
CA GLY A 329 -8.96 -27.25 3.87
C GLY A 329 -8.60 -27.59 2.43
N LEU A 330 -9.32 -26.98 1.50
CA LEU A 330 -9.03 -26.98 0.06
C LEU A 330 -9.29 -25.58 -0.48
N VAL A 331 -8.38 -25.05 -1.30
CA VAL A 331 -8.57 -23.77 -1.98
C VAL A 331 -8.55 -23.99 -3.49
N HIS A 332 -9.61 -23.57 -4.16
CA HIS A 332 -9.74 -23.64 -5.61
C HIS A 332 -9.23 -22.34 -6.23
N TYR A 333 -8.72 -22.42 -7.46
CA TYR A 333 -8.18 -21.29 -8.22
C TYR A 333 -9.20 -20.15 -8.34
N HIS A 334 -10.48 -20.49 -8.56
CA HIS A 334 -11.55 -19.51 -8.62
C HIS A 334 -11.82 -18.80 -7.29
N ASP A 335 -11.51 -19.42 -6.14
CA ASP A 335 -11.66 -18.77 -4.83
C ASP A 335 -10.60 -17.67 -4.68
N LEU A 336 -9.37 -17.95 -5.12
CA LEU A 336 -8.28 -16.97 -5.15
C LEU A 336 -8.62 -15.79 -6.07
N LEU A 337 -9.17 -16.06 -7.27
CA LEU A 337 -9.62 -15.00 -8.18
C LEU A 337 -10.74 -14.15 -7.57
N ARG A 338 -11.77 -14.77 -7.00
CA ARG A 338 -12.89 -14.08 -6.35
C ARG A 338 -12.45 -13.25 -5.14
N SER A 339 -11.38 -13.67 -4.46
CA SER A 339 -10.82 -12.94 -3.33
C SER A 339 -10.03 -11.68 -3.73
N GLY A 340 -9.82 -11.42 -5.04
CA GLY A 340 -9.21 -10.19 -5.55
C GLY A 340 -7.67 -10.23 -5.61
N VAL A 341 -7.07 -11.41 -5.62
CA VAL A 341 -5.60 -11.60 -5.63
C VAL A 341 -4.99 -11.39 -7.04
N ALA A 342 -5.78 -11.61 -8.09
CA ALA A 342 -5.39 -11.50 -9.50
C ALA A 342 -5.58 -10.09 -10.10
#